data_AF-A0A936D2L2-F1
#
_entry.id   AF-A0A936D2L2-F1
#
_cell.length_a   1.000
_cell.length_b   1.000
_cell.length_c   1.000
_cell.angle_alpha   90.00
_cell.angle_beta   90.00
_cell.angle_gamma   90.00
#
_symmetry.space_group_name_H-M   'P 1'
#
loop_
_entity.id
_entity.type
_entity.pdbx_description
1 polymer ?
#
loop_
_entity_poly.entity_id
_entity_poly.type
_entity_poly.pdbx_seq_one_letter_code
_entity_poly.pdbx_strand_id
1 'polypeptide(L)'
;MQEKTDNHYAIVISASKDLENILEKKFQAVGKGLHEKVTSVEAQLSELLIRRLCKIASIRNKLVHEKDYQLANAVEFEVDYNWCKSQLDEIKISRGGLWLNRIRHRLFTNSDPDKTRFPFFFWLILSLLLPLILTKSQLHNEYWQQALFLATTSLAIMVAILLLSIAFRYLSQWLKMSWVVFVLTLAIILYAYFKLPLEFQDLEMAFSQLLNGVIR
;
A
#
# COMPACT_ATOMS: atom_id res chain seq x y z
N MET A 1 41.96 14.94 0.92
CA MET A 1 40.80 14.42 0.18
C MET A 1 39.65 14.01 1.10
N GLN A 2 39.93 13.40 2.26
CA GLN A 2 38.93 13.01 3.29
C GLN A 2 37.97 14.16 3.72
N GLU A 3 38.49 15.38 3.90
CA GLU A 3 37.70 16.52 4.41
C GLU A 3 36.54 16.94 3.47
N LYS A 4 36.70 16.75 2.15
CA LYS A 4 35.66 17.12 1.16
C LYS A 4 34.54 16.07 1.10
N THR A 5 34.86 14.80 1.30
CA THR A 5 33.88 13.71 1.34
C THR A 5 33.02 13.74 2.60
N ASP A 6 33.61 14.12 3.74
CA ASP A 6 32.89 14.24 5.02
C ASP A 6 31.82 15.35 4.97
N ASN A 7 32.12 16.45 4.26
CA ASN A 7 31.17 17.55 4.07
C ASN A 7 29.96 17.11 3.20
N HIS A 8 30.20 16.41 2.08
CA HIS A 8 29.12 15.91 1.23
C HIS A 8 28.22 14.90 1.96
N TYR A 9 28.80 14.08 2.84
CA TYR A 9 28.03 13.13 3.62
C TYR A 9 27.03 13.84 4.54
N ALA A 10 27.49 14.82 5.31
CA ALA A 10 26.64 15.58 6.22
C ALA A 10 25.52 16.33 5.47
N ILE A 11 25.81 16.88 4.28
CA ILE A 11 24.83 17.60 3.44
C ILE A 11 23.70 16.66 2.99
N VAL A 12 24.03 15.49 2.44
CA VAL A 12 23.01 14.55 1.94
C VAL A 12 22.12 14.03 3.07
N ILE A 13 22.71 13.70 4.22
CA ILE A 13 21.95 13.20 5.37
C ILE A 13 21.03 14.27 5.97
N SER A 14 21.53 15.51 6.11
CA SER A 14 20.72 16.62 6.64
C SER A 14 19.59 16.99 5.68
N ALA A 15 19.86 17.11 4.38
CA ALA A 15 18.85 17.37 3.36
C ALA A 15 17.76 16.28 3.32
N SER A 16 18.16 15.00 3.39
CA SER A 16 17.21 13.88 3.42
C SER A 16 16.32 13.93 4.65
N LYS A 17 16.90 14.19 5.84
CA LYS A 17 16.13 14.33 7.09
C LYS A 17 15.17 15.51 7.05
N ASP A 18 15.54 16.61 6.39
CA ASP A 18 14.64 17.75 6.24
C ASP A 18 13.41 17.41 5.40
N LEU A 19 13.62 16.76 4.24
CA LEU A 19 12.51 16.27 3.41
C LEU A 19 11.61 15.27 4.15
N GLU A 20 12.21 14.35 4.90
CA GLU A 20 11.48 13.42 5.76
C GLU A 20 10.61 14.14 6.78
N ASN A 21 11.13 15.18 7.44
CA ASN A 21 10.37 15.99 8.41
C ASN A 21 9.20 16.72 7.76
N ILE A 22 9.38 17.26 6.55
CA ILE A 22 8.31 17.93 5.80
C ILE A 22 7.19 16.92 5.48
N LEU A 23 7.57 15.74 4.97
CA LEU A 23 6.62 14.67 4.64
C LEU A 23 5.85 14.18 5.88
N GLU A 24 6.52 13.98 7.01
CA GLU A 24 5.87 13.58 8.26
C GLU A 24 4.91 14.65 8.80
N LYS A 25 5.37 15.90 8.92
CA LYS A 25 4.59 16.97 9.55
C LYS A 25 3.41 17.37 8.68
N LYS A 26 3.65 17.58 7.39
CA LYS A 26 2.66 18.15 6.47
C LYS A 26 1.76 17.07 5.88
N PHE A 27 2.32 15.95 5.43
CA PHE A 27 1.58 14.91 4.71
C PHE A 27 1.22 13.70 5.60
N GLN A 28 1.66 13.69 6.86
CA GLN A 28 1.48 12.55 7.77
C GLN A 28 2.05 11.26 7.18
N ALA A 29 3.18 11.39 6.47
CA ALA A 29 3.91 10.27 5.91
C ALA A 29 4.40 9.33 7.01
N VAL A 30 4.50 8.05 6.67
CA VAL A 30 4.95 7.00 7.59
C VAL A 30 5.98 6.12 6.89
N GLY A 31 6.98 5.68 7.65
CA GLY A 31 8.09 4.87 7.14
C GLY A 31 9.38 5.13 7.91
N LYS A 32 10.34 4.22 7.83
CA LYS A 32 11.64 4.32 8.51
C LYS A 32 12.63 5.27 7.82
N GLY A 33 12.43 5.53 6.52
CA GLY A 33 13.29 6.41 5.75
C GLY A 33 12.55 7.12 4.62
N LEU A 34 13.25 8.03 3.94
CA LEU A 34 12.68 8.88 2.90
C LEU A 34 11.91 8.12 1.83
N HIS A 35 12.44 7.01 1.31
CA HIS A 35 11.76 6.24 0.26
C HIS A 35 10.40 5.71 0.73
N GLU A 36 10.35 5.06 1.90
CA GLU A 36 9.11 4.52 2.47
C GLU A 36 8.08 5.63 2.74
N LYS A 37 8.54 6.77 3.27
CA LYS A 37 7.69 7.94 3.53
C LYS A 37 7.09 8.49 2.24
N VAL A 38 7.86 8.59 1.16
CA VAL A 38 7.37 9.03 -0.15
C VAL A 38 6.29 8.07 -0.66
N THR A 39 6.53 6.76 -0.62
CA THR A 39 5.53 5.75 -1.01
C THR A 39 4.24 5.88 -0.20
N SER A 40 4.32 6.16 1.11
CA SER A 40 3.13 6.30 1.96
C SER A 40 2.21 7.48 1.57
N VAL A 41 2.75 8.50 0.89
CA VAL A 41 2.01 9.70 0.49
C VAL A 41 1.98 9.92 -1.02
N GLU A 42 2.35 8.91 -1.82
CA GLU A 42 2.45 9.00 -3.28
C GLU A 42 1.18 9.57 -3.94
N ALA A 43 0.01 9.19 -3.43
CA ALA A 43 -1.28 9.67 -3.94
C ALA A 43 -1.52 11.18 -3.79
N GLN A 44 -0.71 11.87 -2.98
CA GLN A 44 -0.80 13.31 -2.73
C GLN A 44 0.27 14.12 -3.46
N LEU A 45 1.22 13.44 -4.12
CA LEU A 45 2.38 14.06 -4.76
C LEU A 45 2.29 13.91 -6.28
N SER A 46 2.91 14.84 -7.01
CA SER A 46 3.06 14.70 -8.46
C SER A 46 4.08 13.61 -8.80
N GLU A 47 3.90 12.94 -9.93
CA GLU A 47 4.82 11.86 -10.36
C GLU A 47 6.27 12.34 -10.49
N LEU A 48 6.47 13.57 -11.00
CA LEU A 48 7.79 14.18 -11.10
C LEU A 48 8.45 14.39 -9.73
N LEU A 49 7.66 14.82 -8.74
CA LEU A 49 8.15 15.00 -7.37
C LEU A 49 8.53 13.68 -6.72
N ILE A 50 7.71 12.65 -6.89
CA ILE A 50 7.99 11.29 -6.41
C ILE A 50 9.32 10.79 -6.98
N ARG A 51 9.51 10.89 -8.30
CA ARG A 51 10.75 10.42 -8.97
C ARG A 51 12.00 11.11 -8.41
N ARG A 52 11.96 12.42 -8.18
CA ARG A 52 13.12 13.15 -7.62
C ARG A 52 13.35 12.85 -6.14
N LEU A 53 12.30 12.72 -5.33
CA LEU A 53 12.44 12.29 -3.94
C LEU A 53 13.03 10.87 -3.85
N CYS A 54 12.61 9.95 -4.72
CA CYS A 54 13.19 8.60 -4.80
C CYS A 54 14.65 8.61 -5.27
N LYS A 55 15.04 9.52 -6.17
CA LYS A 55 16.45 9.74 -6.55
C LYS A 55 17.28 10.15 -5.33
N ILE A 56 16.83 11.14 -4.56
CA ILE A 56 17.50 11.60 -3.33
C ILE A 56 17.60 10.45 -2.32
N ALA A 57 16.52 9.70 -2.10
CA ALA A 57 16.52 8.55 -1.19
C ALA A 57 17.51 7.46 -1.63
N SER A 58 17.61 7.21 -2.94
CA SER A 58 18.58 6.27 -3.51
C SER A 58 20.02 6.73 -3.27
N ILE A 59 20.33 8.01 -3.50
CA ILE A 59 21.64 8.60 -3.23
C ILE A 59 21.99 8.46 -1.74
N ARG A 60 21.06 8.80 -0.84
CA ARG A 60 21.23 8.64 0.61
C ARG A 60 21.50 7.19 0.99
N ASN A 61 20.77 6.24 0.40
CA ASN A 61 20.94 4.82 0.72
C ASN A 61 22.31 4.31 0.27
N LYS A 62 22.74 4.64 -0.95
CA LYS A 62 24.09 4.29 -1.42
C LYS A 62 25.16 4.89 -0.51
N LEU A 63 25.04 6.18 -0.20
CA LEU A 63 25.98 6.87 0.67
C LEU A 63 26.10 6.27 2.08
N VAL A 64 25.02 5.73 2.64
CA VAL A 64 25.03 5.13 3.98
C VAL A 64 25.51 3.67 3.96
N HIS A 65 25.23 2.92 2.89
CA HIS A 65 25.44 1.46 2.87
C HIS A 65 26.65 1.02 2.05
N GLU A 66 27.07 1.78 1.05
CA GLU A 66 28.22 1.48 0.20
C GLU A 66 29.45 2.26 0.71
N LYS A 67 30.47 1.55 1.21
CA LYS A 67 31.65 2.15 1.86
C LYS A 67 32.45 3.10 0.97
N ASP A 68 32.44 2.85 -0.33
CA ASP A 68 33.25 3.60 -1.31
C ASP A 68 32.40 4.54 -2.18
N TYR A 69 31.10 4.70 -1.85
CA TYR A 69 30.25 5.59 -2.61
C TYR A 69 30.57 7.06 -2.30
N GLN A 70 30.85 7.82 -3.35
CA GLN A 70 31.04 9.26 -3.28
C GLN A 70 29.99 9.96 -4.12
N LEU A 71 29.48 11.08 -3.59
CA LEU A 71 28.54 11.91 -4.32
C LEU A 71 29.25 12.51 -5.55
N ALA A 72 28.82 12.10 -6.74
CA ALA A 72 29.43 12.53 -8.00
C ALA A 72 29.27 14.03 -8.25
N ASN A 73 28.09 14.59 -7.93
CA ASN A 73 27.78 16.00 -8.15
C ASN A 73 26.95 16.56 -7.00
N ALA A 74 27.60 17.30 -6.10
CA ALA A 74 26.93 17.94 -4.96
C ALA A 74 26.00 19.08 -5.39
N VAL A 75 26.34 19.81 -6.45
CA VAL A 75 25.54 20.93 -6.96
C VAL A 75 24.21 20.44 -7.51
N GLU A 76 24.25 19.37 -8.31
CA GLU A 76 23.01 18.77 -8.85
C GLU A 76 22.11 18.22 -7.74
N PHE A 77 22.71 17.58 -6.72
CA PHE A 77 21.97 17.09 -5.56
C PHE A 77 21.26 18.25 -4.83
N GLU A 78 21.95 19.36 -4.62
CA GLU A 78 21.39 20.54 -3.94
C GLU A 78 20.25 21.17 -4.76
N VAL A 79 20.39 21.23 -6.09
CA VAL A 79 19.32 21.68 -6.99
C VAL A 79 18.09 20.78 -6.87
N ASP A 80 18.27 19.45 -6.90
CA ASP A 80 17.16 18.50 -6.75
C ASP A 80 16.49 18.60 -5.38
N TYR A 81 17.27 18.74 -4.32
CA TYR A 81 16.77 18.94 -2.96
C TYR A 81 15.95 20.23 -2.84
N ASN A 82 16.49 21.36 -3.26
CA ASN A 82 15.83 22.67 -3.17
C ASN A 82 14.54 22.69 -4.01
N TRP A 83 14.56 22.09 -5.19
CA TRP A 83 13.36 21.95 -6.02
C TRP A 83 12.29 21.10 -5.32
N CYS A 84 12.66 19.94 -4.77
CA CYS A 84 11.71 19.08 -4.04
C CYS A 84 11.11 19.80 -2.83
N LYS A 85 11.93 20.56 -2.09
CA LYS A 85 11.51 21.33 -0.93
C LYS A 85 10.50 22.42 -1.31
N SER A 86 10.80 23.23 -2.33
CA SER A 86 9.87 24.26 -2.83
C SER A 86 8.52 23.65 -3.24
N GLN A 87 8.55 22.54 -3.99
CA GLN A 87 7.33 21.87 -4.42
C GLN A 87 6.53 21.31 -3.26
N LEU A 88 7.18 20.69 -2.27
CA LEU A 88 6.50 20.22 -1.06
C LEU A 88 5.89 21.37 -0.27
N ASP A 89 6.54 22.54 -0.23
CA ASP A 89 6.05 23.73 0.47
C ASP A 89 4.85 24.38 -0.26
N GLU A 90 4.86 24.41 -1.59
CA GLU A 90 3.78 24.95 -2.43
C GLU A 90 2.47 24.16 -2.32
N ILE A 91 2.52 22.85 -2.08
CA ILE A 91 1.32 22.01 -1.99
C ILE A 91 0.47 22.42 -0.78
N LYS A 92 -0.70 22.99 -1.02
CA LYS A 92 -1.69 23.32 0.03
C LYS A 92 -2.57 22.09 0.31
N ILE A 93 -2.44 21.50 1.49
CA ILE A 93 -3.23 20.32 1.87
C ILE A 93 -4.55 20.74 2.49
N SER A 94 -5.66 20.32 1.88
CA SER A 94 -7.00 20.42 2.47
C SER A 94 -7.17 19.41 3.61
N ARG A 95 -7.52 19.90 4.81
CA ARG A 95 -7.55 19.11 6.07
C ARG A 95 -8.36 17.80 6.01
N GLY A 96 -9.31 17.67 5.09
CA GLY A 96 -10.16 16.48 4.94
C GLY A 96 -9.44 15.21 4.42
N GLY A 97 -8.34 15.34 3.68
CA GLY A 97 -7.62 14.19 3.09
C GLY A 97 -6.58 13.53 4.01
N LEU A 98 -6.10 14.24 5.03
CA LEU A 98 -5.00 13.79 5.90
C LEU A 98 -5.39 12.66 6.85
N TRP A 99 -6.66 12.60 7.27
CA TRP A 99 -7.17 11.55 8.16
C TRP A 99 -7.16 10.17 7.49
N LEU A 100 -7.45 10.11 6.18
CA LEU A 100 -7.49 8.87 5.42
C LEU A 100 -6.12 8.21 5.28
N ASN A 101 -5.03 8.98 5.18
CA ASN A 101 -3.69 8.41 5.10
C ASN A 101 -3.26 7.75 6.43
N ARG A 102 -3.58 8.38 7.57
CA ARG A 102 -3.30 7.81 8.89
C ARG A 102 -4.07 6.51 9.13
N ILE A 103 -5.30 6.41 8.62
CA ILE A 103 -6.12 5.22 8.72
C ILE A 103 -5.69 4.14 7.74
N ARG A 104 -5.44 4.49 6.48
CA ARG A 104 -4.93 3.55 5.47
C ARG A 104 -3.64 2.88 5.96
N HIS A 105 -2.69 3.63 6.52
CA HIS A 105 -1.47 3.04 7.05
C HIS A 105 -1.76 2.06 8.20
N ARG A 106 -2.57 2.45 9.20
CA ARG A 106 -2.94 1.53 10.30
C ARG A 106 -3.67 0.27 9.84
N LEU A 107 -4.43 0.35 8.75
CA LEU A 107 -5.21 -0.77 8.21
C LEU A 107 -4.40 -1.67 7.28
N PHE A 108 -3.38 -1.16 6.57
CA PHE A 108 -2.74 -1.89 5.46
C PHE A 108 -1.23 -2.13 5.59
N THR A 109 -0.53 -1.54 6.57
CA THR A 109 0.94 -1.67 6.67
C THR A 109 1.46 -2.33 7.95
N ASN A 110 0.60 -2.58 8.93
CA ASN A 110 0.87 -3.57 9.97
C ASN A 110 0.53 -4.95 9.41
N SER A 111 1.33 -5.40 8.45
CA SER A 111 1.39 -6.79 7.96
C SER A 111 2.09 -7.67 9.00
N ASP A 112 1.71 -7.54 10.27
CA ASP A 112 2.10 -8.45 11.34
C ASP A 112 0.94 -9.44 11.45
N PRO A 113 1.06 -10.67 10.91
CA PRO A 113 -0.07 -11.60 10.77
C PRO A 113 -0.75 -11.94 12.10
N ASP A 114 -0.07 -11.74 13.24
CA ASP A 114 -0.59 -12.01 14.57
C ASP A 114 -1.52 -10.92 15.15
N LYS A 115 -1.56 -9.70 14.58
CA LYS A 115 -2.33 -8.57 15.17
C LYS A 115 -3.57 -8.15 14.39
N THR A 116 -3.84 -8.77 13.24
CA THR A 116 -4.95 -8.40 12.34
C THR A 116 -6.34 -8.79 12.83
N ARG A 117 -6.47 -9.49 13.97
CA ARG A 117 -7.78 -9.89 14.51
C ARG A 117 -8.49 -8.78 15.32
N PHE A 118 -7.82 -7.72 15.76
CA PHE A 118 -8.42 -6.82 16.75
C PHE A 118 -9.35 -5.70 16.23
N PRO A 119 -9.14 -5.03 15.08
CA PRO A 119 -10.03 -3.92 14.68
C PRO A 119 -11.34 -4.39 14.03
N PHE A 120 -11.35 -5.52 13.31
CA PHE A 120 -12.56 -6.03 12.67
C PHE A 120 -13.55 -6.60 13.68
N PHE A 121 -13.08 -7.41 14.64
CA PHE A 121 -13.93 -7.95 15.69
C PHE A 121 -14.46 -6.86 16.62
N PHE A 122 -13.66 -5.82 16.94
CA PHE A 122 -14.13 -4.70 17.76
C PHE A 122 -15.24 -3.90 17.07
N TRP A 123 -15.11 -3.60 15.77
CA TRP A 123 -16.15 -2.89 15.01
C TRP A 123 -17.39 -3.76 14.78
N LEU A 124 -17.21 -5.06 14.55
CA LEU A 124 -18.32 -6.02 14.42
C LEU A 124 -19.09 -6.14 15.74
N ILE A 125 -18.40 -6.30 16.86
CA ILE A 125 -19.01 -6.37 18.19
C ILE A 125 -19.70 -5.05 18.54
N LEU A 126 -19.08 -3.90 18.26
CA LEU A 126 -19.71 -2.59 18.48
C LEU A 126 -20.97 -2.42 17.62
N SER A 127 -20.95 -2.83 16.35
CA SER A 127 -22.10 -2.77 15.45
C SER A 127 -23.25 -3.70 15.86
N LEU A 128 -22.94 -4.84 16.49
CA LEU A 128 -23.91 -5.79 17.02
C LEU A 128 -24.45 -5.38 18.40
N LEU A 129 -23.65 -4.70 19.23
CA LEU A 129 -24.03 -4.28 20.57
C LEU A 129 -24.74 -2.92 20.62
N LEU A 130 -24.47 -1.99 19.70
CA LEU A 130 -25.11 -0.68 19.66
C LEU A 130 -26.65 -0.75 19.60
N PRO A 131 -27.27 -1.64 18.78
CA PRO A 131 -28.72 -1.81 18.76
C PRO A 131 -29.27 -2.40 20.07
N LEU A 132 -28.52 -3.32 20.72
CA LEU A 132 -28.89 -3.93 22.00
C LEU A 132 -28.84 -2.93 23.17
N ILE A 133 -27.93 -1.96 23.12
CA ILE A 133 -27.82 -0.90 24.12
C ILE A 133 -28.97 0.13 23.95
N LEU A 134 -29.32 0.48 22.71
CA LEU A 134 -30.37 1.46 22.42
C LEU A 134 -31.80 0.92 22.62
N THR A 135 -32.01 -0.39 22.51
CA THR A 135 -33.32 -1.03 22.76
C THR A 135 -33.72 -1.05 24.24
N LYS A 136 -32.77 -0.91 25.17
CA LYS A 136 -33.05 -0.91 26.62
C LYS A 136 -33.45 0.46 27.19
N SER A 137 -33.14 1.57 26.50
CA SER A 137 -33.63 2.89 26.91
C SER A 137 -34.98 3.14 26.26
N GLN A 138 -36.04 3.20 27.08
CA GLN A 138 -37.42 3.41 26.62
C GLN A 138 -37.55 4.55 25.60
N LEU A 139 -37.67 4.19 24.33
CA LEU A 139 -38.11 5.07 23.26
C LEU A 139 -39.62 4.91 23.13
N HIS A 140 -40.36 5.73 23.90
CA HIS A 140 -41.82 5.79 23.89
C HIS A 140 -42.39 6.48 22.63
N ASN A 141 -41.56 6.68 21.60
CA ASN A 141 -41.85 7.53 20.46
C ASN A 141 -41.63 6.75 19.15
N GLU A 142 -42.72 6.55 18.40
CA GLU A 142 -42.79 5.76 17.16
C GLU A 142 -41.77 6.20 16.10
N TYR A 143 -41.40 7.48 16.06
CA TYR A 143 -40.42 8.02 15.11
C TYR A 143 -39.03 7.40 15.27
N TRP A 144 -38.60 7.18 16.52
CA TRP A 144 -37.27 6.60 16.78
C TRP A 144 -37.21 5.11 16.48
N GLN A 145 -38.33 4.40 16.58
CA GLN A 145 -38.40 3.00 16.17
C GLN A 145 -38.26 2.86 14.64
N GLN A 146 -38.93 3.73 13.87
CA GLN A 146 -38.78 3.76 12.42
C GLN A 146 -37.36 4.13 11.99
N ALA A 147 -36.74 5.12 12.65
CA ALA A 147 -35.37 5.51 12.38
C ALA A 147 -34.36 4.37 12.68
N LEU A 148 -34.55 3.65 13.78
CA LEU A 148 -33.71 2.51 14.13
C LEU A 148 -33.89 1.34 13.14
N PHE A 149 -35.10 1.10 12.68
CA PHE A 149 -35.39 0.09 11.65
C PHE A 149 -34.72 0.43 10.31
N LEU A 150 -34.78 1.70 9.88
CA LEU A 150 -34.08 2.16 8.67
C LEU A 150 -32.55 2.07 8.81
N ALA A 151 -32.01 2.39 9.98
CA ALA A 151 -30.57 2.29 10.24
C ALA A 151 -30.08 0.83 10.23
N THR A 152 -30.84 -0.09 10.84
CA THR A 152 -30.48 -1.52 10.91
C THR A 152 -30.61 -2.21 9.55
N THR A 153 -31.64 -1.90 8.77
CA THR A 153 -31.80 -2.40 7.39
C THR A 153 -30.71 -1.86 6.46
N SER A 154 -30.37 -0.57 6.56
CA SER A 154 -29.25 0.03 5.82
C SER A 154 -27.92 -0.65 6.14
N LEU A 155 -27.63 -0.88 7.42
CA LEU A 155 -26.43 -1.59 7.85
C LEU A 155 -26.40 -3.04 7.32
N ALA A 156 -27.54 -3.75 7.37
CA ALA A 156 -27.65 -5.10 6.85
C ALA A 156 -27.37 -5.16 5.33
N ILE A 157 -27.87 -4.19 4.57
CA ILE A 157 -27.60 -4.07 3.13
C ILE A 157 -26.12 -3.81 2.87
N MET A 158 -25.49 -2.91 3.63
CA MET A 158 -24.05 -2.64 3.51
C MET A 158 -23.21 -3.89 3.78
N VAL A 159 -23.55 -4.66 4.83
CA VAL A 159 -22.87 -5.93 5.15
C VAL A 159 -23.07 -6.95 4.04
N ALA A 160 -24.28 -7.08 3.49
CA ALA A 160 -24.57 -7.99 2.39
C ALA A 160 -23.74 -7.66 1.13
N ILE A 161 -23.65 -6.38 0.75
CA ILE A 161 -22.83 -5.92 -0.38
C ILE A 161 -21.36 -6.26 -0.15
N LEU A 162 -20.86 -6.05 1.06
CA LEU A 162 -19.47 -6.36 1.41
C LEU A 162 -19.20 -7.87 1.30
N LEU A 163 -20.07 -8.72 1.85
CA LEU A 163 -19.94 -10.18 1.73
C LEU A 163 -20.00 -10.64 0.27
N LEU A 164 -20.89 -10.06 -0.53
CA LEU A 164 -21.02 -10.38 -1.95
C LEU A 164 -19.77 -9.97 -2.74
N SER A 165 -19.15 -8.84 -2.39
CA SER A 165 -17.88 -8.39 -2.98
C SER A 165 -16.72 -9.32 -2.64
N ILE A 166 -16.68 -9.85 -1.41
CA ILE A 166 -15.68 -10.83 -0.98
C ILE A 166 -15.90 -12.15 -1.71
N ALA A 167 -17.13 -12.64 -1.76
CA ALA A 167 -17.50 -13.85 -2.49
C ALA A 167 -17.14 -13.76 -3.97
N PHE A 168 -17.38 -12.61 -4.61
CA PHE A 168 -17.01 -12.38 -6.01
C PHE A 168 -15.49 -12.46 -6.23
N ARG A 169 -14.67 -11.92 -5.31
CA ARG A 169 -13.20 -12.04 -5.38
C ARG A 169 -12.77 -13.50 -5.26
N TYR A 170 -13.34 -14.26 -4.34
CA TYR A 170 -13.05 -15.69 -4.19
C TYR A 170 -13.46 -16.49 -5.42
N LEU A 171 -14.64 -16.22 -5.99
CA LEU A 171 -15.11 -16.88 -7.21
C LEU A 171 -14.19 -16.57 -8.39
N SER A 172 -13.74 -15.32 -8.54
CA SER A 172 -12.79 -14.91 -9.56
C SER A 172 -11.44 -15.63 -9.42
N GLN A 173 -10.91 -15.73 -8.20
CA GLN A 173 -9.67 -16.48 -7.95
C GLN A 173 -9.84 -17.97 -8.22
N TRP A 174 -10.96 -18.55 -7.82
CA TRP A 174 -11.28 -19.96 -8.06
C TRP A 174 -11.37 -20.27 -9.56
N LEU A 175 -12.02 -19.41 -10.35
CA LEU A 175 -12.07 -19.54 -11.81
C LEU A 175 -10.68 -19.45 -12.47
N LYS A 176 -9.81 -18.54 -11.99
CA LYS A 176 -8.42 -18.47 -12.46
C LYS A 176 -7.66 -19.78 -12.19
N MET A 177 -7.81 -20.35 -11.00
CA MET A 177 -7.15 -21.62 -10.65
C MET A 177 -7.68 -22.79 -11.48
N SER A 178 -9.00 -22.86 -11.69
CA SER A 178 -9.62 -23.88 -12.54
C SER A 178 -9.14 -23.80 -13.99
N TRP A 179 -8.93 -22.60 -14.53
CA TRP A 179 -8.36 -22.42 -15.88
C TRP A 179 -6.92 -22.91 -15.96
N VAL A 180 -6.08 -22.63 -14.96
CA VAL A 180 -4.69 -23.12 -14.90
C VAL A 180 -4.67 -24.65 -14.87
N VAL A 181 -5.51 -25.29 -14.04
CA VAL A 181 -5.61 -26.75 -13.97
C VAL A 181 -6.09 -27.34 -15.30
N PHE A 182 -7.03 -26.69 -15.98
CA PHE A 182 -7.51 -27.12 -17.30
C PHE A 182 -6.40 -27.03 -18.37
N VAL A 183 -5.65 -25.93 -18.42
CA VAL A 183 -4.54 -25.76 -19.38
C VAL A 183 -3.43 -26.78 -19.12
N LEU A 184 -3.10 -27.04 -17.86
CA LEU A 184 -2.11 -28.05 -17.48
C LEU A 184 -2.54 -29.46 -17.87
N THR A 185 -3.79 -29.84 -17.58
CA THR A 185 -4.29 -31.17 -17.95
C THR A 185 -4.32 -31.34 -19.47
N LEU A 186 -4.73 -30.32 -20.22
CA LEU A 186 -4.68 -30.34 -21.69
C LEU A 186 -3.24 -30.47 -22.23
N ALA A 187 -2.29 -29.72 -21.66
CA ALA A 187 -0.88 -29.79 -22.05
C ALA A 187 -0.27 -31.18 -21.80
N ILE A 188 -0.59 -31.81 -20.66
CA ILE A 188 -0.16 -33.17 -20.33
C ILE A 188 -0.73 -34.18 -21.33
N ILE A 189 -2.02 -34.07 -21.66
CA ILE A 189 -2.69 -34.95 -22.64
C ILE A 189 -2.04 -34.80 -24.03
N LEU A 190 -1.79 -33.57 -24.47
CA LEU A 190 -1.14 -33.31 -25.76
C LEU A 190 0.30 -33.84 -25.80
N TYR A 191 1.07 -33.67 -24.72
CA TYR A 191 2.41 -34.23 -24.60
C TYR A 191 2.41 -35.75 -24.70
N ALA A 192 1.51 -36.42 -23.95
CA ALA A 192 1.37 -37.86 -23.97
C ALA A 192 0.96 -38.40 -25.35
N TYR A 193 0.10 -37.67 -26.07
CA TYR A 193 -0.41 -38.09 -27.38
C TYR A 193 0.61 -37.89 -28.52
N PHE A 194 1.31 -36.76 -28.54
CA PHE A 194 2.24 -36.42 -29.62
C PHE A 194 3.67 -36.92 -29.40
N LYS A 195 3.97 -37.48 -28.22
CA LYS A 195 5.30 -38.05 -27.88
C LYS A 195 6.45 -37.08 -28.22
N LEU A 196 6.19 -35.78 -28.03
CA LEU A 196 7.12 -34.70 -28.34
C LEU A 196 8.36 -34.82 -27.45
N PRO A 197 9.59 -34.70 -28.00
CA PRO A 197 10.82 -34.66 -27.22
C PRO A 197 10.98 -33.27 -26.59
N LEU A 198 10.04 -32.88 -25.74
CA LEU A 198 10.16 -31.67 -24.92
C LEU A 198 10.91 -32.05 -23.64
N GLU A 199 12.09 -31.44 -23.45
CA GLU A 199 12.83 -31.55 -22.20
C GLU A 199 12.05 -30.84 -21.08
N PHE A 200 12.05 -31.43 -19.88
CA PHE A 200 11.25 -30.97 -18.74
C PHE A 200 11.52 -29.48 -18.38
N GLN A 201 12.74 -28.99 -18.64
CA GLN A 201 13.16 -27.61 -18.37
C GLN A 201 12.41 -26.56 -19.22
N ASP A 202 12.07 -26.88 -20.47
CA ASP A 202 11.34 -25.92 -21.34
C ASP A 202 9.89 -25.74 -20.88
N LEU A 203 9.31 -26.81 -20.36
CA LEU A 203 7.95 -26.83 -19.81
C LEU A 203 7.88 -26.05 -18.49
N GLU A 204 8.90 -26.17 -17.64
CA GLU A 204 9.03 -25.42 -16.39
C GLU A 204 9.20 -23.91 -16.63
N MET A 205 9.96 -23.53 -17.67
CA MET A 205 10.14 -22.15 -18.08
C MET A 205 8.86 -21.53 -18.64
N ALA A 206 8.15 -22.26 -19.51
CA ALA A 206 6.85 -21.83 -20.05
C ALA A 206 5.80 -21.69 -18.93
N PHE A 207 5.78 -22.63 -17.98
CA PHE A 207 4.87 -22.59 -16.83
C PHE A 207 5.14 -21.39 -15.92
N SER A 208 6.41 -21.11 -15.64
CA SER A 208 6.82 -19.96 -14.83
C SER A 208 6.43 -18.62 -15.46
N GLN A 209 6.53 -18.50 -16.79
CA GLN A 209 6.08 -17.30 -17.51
C GLN A 209 4.55 -17.15 -17.47
N LEU A 210 3.80 -18.25 -17.60
CA LEU A 210 2.34 -18.24 -17.60
C LEU A 210 1.78 -17.91 -16.21
N LEU A 211 2.36 -18.48 -15.14
CA LEU A 211 2.02 -18.12 -13.76
C LEU A 211 2.31 -16.65 -13.46
N ASN A 212 3.46 -16.13 -13.88
CA ASN A 212 3.80 -14.72 -13.68
C ASN A 212 2.87 -13.75 -14.43
N GLY A 213 2.29 -14.18 -15.55
CA GLY A 213 1.26 -13.41 -16.28
C GLY A 213 -0.13 -13.44 -15.64
N VAL A 214 -0.49 -14.51 -14.92
CA VAL A 214 -1.80 -14.68 -14.27
C VAL A 214 -1.84 -14.06 -12.85
N ILE A 215 -0.68 -13.94 -12.20
CA ILE A 215 -0.51 -13.41 -10.84
C ILE A 215 -0.40 -11.86 -10.81
N ARG A 216 -0.07 -11.20 -11.94
CA ARG A 216 -0.23 -9.74 -12.10
C ARG A 216 -1.69 -9.34 -12.28
#